data_AF-A0A950EX18-F1
#
_entry.id   AF-A0A950EX18-F1
#
_cell.length_a   1.000
_cell.length_b   1.000
_cell.length_c   1.000
_cell.angle_alpha   90.00
_cell.angle_beta   90.00
_cell.angle_gamma   90.00
#
_symmetry.space_group_name_H-M   'P 1'
#
loop_
_entity.id
_entity.type
_entity.pdbx_description
1 polymer ?
#
loop_
_entity_poly.entity_id
_entity_poly.type
_entity_poly.pdbx_seq_one_letter_code
_entity_poly.pdbx_strand_id
1 'polypeptide(L)'
;MTTVSGSSVASLSTSTIPGALDAEALERRTRQIGRELFERIGRGPSPWHRAWWDDRFMNWSLNDPQVRVQLFRFIDVLPALRSADAVRRHLAEYLGEAGEHLPWWLKLAVALAPPGSDRETLLARSARSAAGVMARKFIAG
;
A
#
# COMPACT_ATOMS: atom_id res chain seq x y z
N MET A 1 -69.01 -30.30 -12.02
CA MET A 1 -68.98 -29.34 -13.14
C MET A 1 -69.69 -28.08 -12.65
N THR A 2 -68.92 -27.03 -12.37
CA THR A 2 -69.19 -25.58 -12.49
C THR A 2 -68.18 -24.85 -11.59
N THR A 3 -67.38 -24.02 -12.22
CA THR A 3 -66.14 -23.38 -11.77
C THR A 3 -66.43 -22.15 -10.90
N VAL A 4 -65.71 -22.00 -9.79
CA VAL A 4 -65.67 -20.73 -9.03
C VAL A 4 -64.73 -19.77 -9.75
N SER A 5 -65.31 -18.67 -10.21
CA SER A 5 -64.64 -17.53 -10.83
C SER A 5 -63.94 -16.70 -9.74
N GLY A 6 -62.60 -16.71 -9.74
CA GLY A 6 -61.76 -15.89 -8.88
C GLY A 6 -61.26 -14.67 -9.65
N SER A 7 -61.84 -13.51 -9.35
CA SER A 7 -61.55 -12.22 -9.95
C SER A 7 -60.11 -11.76 -9.63
N SER A 8 -59.30 -11.64 -10.68
CA SER A 8 -58.28 -10.62 -10.93
C SER A 8 -57.83 -9.78 -9.72
N VAL A 9 -56.85 -10.29 -8.98
CA VAL A 9 -55.80 -9.42 -8.43
C VAL A 9 -54.80 -9.22 -9.56
N ALA A 10 -54.84 -8.04 -10.16
CA ALA A 10 -53.86 -7.59 -11.13
C ALA A 10 -52.47 -7.90 -10.60
N SER A 11 -51.82 -8.88 -11.22
CA SER A 11 -50.41 -9.17 -11.06
C SER A 11 -49.66 -7.90 -11.44
N LEU A 12 -49.29 -7.12 -10.43
CA LEU A 12 -48.29 -6.07 -10.56
C LEU A 12 -47.06 -6.77 -11.15
N SER A 13 -46.85 -6.54 -12.45
CA SER A 13 -45.65 -6.96 -13.15
C SER A 13 -44.47 -6.43 -12.36
N THR A 14 -43.84 -7.31 -11.60
CA THR A 14 -42.47 -7.13 -11.14
C THR A 14 -41.70 -6.81 -12.41
N SER A 15 -41.34 -5.54 -12.58
CA SER A 15 -40.45 -5.11 -13.64
C SER A 15 -39.16 -5.89 -13.44
N THR A 16 -39.02 -6.99 -14.18
CA THR A 16 -37.81 -7.79 -14.25
C THR A 16 -36.75 -6.83 -14.74
N ILE A 17 -35.98 -6.27 -13.80
CA ILE A 17 -34.70 -5.66 -14.14
C ILE A 17 -33.99 -6.71 -15.00
N PRO A 18 -33.57 -6.39 -16.24
CA PRO A 18 -32.79 -7.29 -17.06
C PRO A 18 -31.38 -7.37 -16.46
N GLY A 19 -31.29 -7.90 -15.24
CA GLY A 19 -30.11 -7.92 -14.38
C GLY A 19 -29.38 -9.26 -14.42
N ALA A 20 -29.92 -10.24 -15.13
CA ALA A 20 -29.21 -11.43 -15.56
C ALA A 20 -28.71 -11.21 -17.01
N LEU A 21 -27.89 -10.18 -17.23
CA LEU A 21 -26.86 -10.34 -18.24
C LEU A 21 -26.03 -11.53 -17.77
N ASP A 22 -26.29 -12.67 -18.41
CA ASP A 22 -25.74 -14.00 -18.18
C ASP A 22 -24.54 -13.99 -17.22
N ALA A 23 -24.79 -14.33 -15.95
CA ALA A 23 -23.77 -14.29 -14.90
C ALA A 23 -22.52 -15.09 -15.30
N GLU A 24 -22.70 -16.12 -16.13
CA GLU A 24 -21.62 -16.90 -16.72
C GLU A 24 -20.84 -16.12 -17.79
N ALA A 25 -21.51 -15.34 -18.64
CA ALA A 25 -20.84 -14.40 -19.56
C ALA A 25 -20.06 -13.31 -18.81
N LEU A 26 -20.62 -12.76 -17.73
CA LEU A 26 -19.96 -11.77 -16.89
C LEU A 26 -18.72 -12.34 -16.19
N GLU A 27 -18.83 -13.54 -15.60
CA GLU A 27 -17.72 -14.24 -14.96
C GLU A 27 -16.61 -14.59 -15.97
N ARG A 28 -16.99 -15.08 -17.16
CA ARG A 28 -16.03 -15.34 -18.25
C ARG A 28 -15.28 -14.07 -18.65
N ARG A 29 -15.98 -12.95 -18.84
CA ARG A 29 -15.35 -11.68 -19.22
C ARG A 29 -14.46 -11.14 -18.10
N THR A 30 -14.89 -11.26 -16.85
CA THR A 30 -14.11 -10.86 -15.67
C THR A 30 -12.81 -11.64 -15.59
N ARG A 31 -12.84 -12.98 -15.72
CA ARG A 31 -11.63 -13.82 -15.72
C ARG A 31 -10.72 -13.57 -16.91
N GLN A 32 -11.28 -13.25 -18.07
CA GLN A 32 -10.49 -12.90 -19.25
C GLN A 32 -9.71 -11.61 -19.00
N ILE A 33 -10.39 -10.53 -18.56
CA ILE A 33 -9.75 -9.25 -18.24
C ILE A 33 -8.72 -9.43 -17.13
N GLY A 34 -9.04 -10.22 -16.10
CA GLY A 34 -8.10 -10.53 -15.01
C GLY A 34 -6.82 -11.18 -15.54
N ARG A 35 -6.93 -12.22 -16.38
CA ARG A 35 -5.76 -12.90 -16.98
C ARG A 35 -4.94 -11.96 -17.86
N GLU A 36 -5.59 -11.17 -18.71
CA GLU A 36 -4.91 -10.17 -19.55
C GLU A 36 -4.15 -9.13 -18.69
N LEU A 37 -4.72 -8.71 -17.57
CA LEU A 37 -4.06 -7.78 -16.64
C LEU A 37 -2.86 -8.44 -15.96
N PHE A 38 -3.00 -9.67 -15.46
CA PHE A 38 -1.91 -10.41 -14.82
C PHE A 38 -0.76 -10.72 -15.80
N GLU A 39 -1.07 -11.05 -17.06
CA GLU A 39 -0.06 -11.25 -18.11
C GLU A 39 0.71 -9.96 -18.41
N ARG A 40 0.02 -8.81 -18.46
CA ARG A 40 0.65 -7.49 -18.71
C ARG A 40 1.49 -6.98 -17.54
N ILE A 41 1.14 -7.35 -16.30
CA ILE A 41 1.90 -6.97 -15.10
C ILE A 41 3.27 -7.69 -15.06
N GLY A 42 3.42 -8.83 -15.75
CA GLY A 42 4.67 -9.59 -15.80
C GLY A 42 5.09 -10.19 -14.44
N ARG A 43 6.17 -10.99 -14.40
CA ARG A 43 6.74 -11.43 -13.12
C ARG A 43 7.12 -10.19 -12.31
N GLY A 44 6.70 -10.18 -11.04
CA GLY A 44 6.81 -9.04 -10.13
C GLY A 44 8.18 -8.36 -10.08
N PRO A 45 8.23 -7.18 -9.47
CA PRO A 45 9.30 -6.21 -9.67
C PRO A 45 10.69 -6.80 -9.43
N SER A 46 11.60 -6.56 -10.37
CA SER A 46 13.03 -6.86 -10.21
C SER A 46 13.58 -6.28 -8.88
N PRO A 47 14.53 -6.94 -8.19
CA PRO A 47 15.02 -6.55 -6.85
C PRO A 47 15.62 -5.14 -6.70
N TRP A 48 15.62 -4.35 -7.77
CA TRP A 48 16.16 -2.99 -7.85
C TRP A 48 15.13 -1.95 -8.31
N HIS A 49 13.87 -2.35 -8.53
CA HIS A 49 12.79 -1.42 -8.87
C HIS A 49 12.09 -0.89 -7.61
N ARG A 50 11.52 0.31 -7.71
CA ARG A 50 10.70 1.04 -6.71
C ARG A 50 9.62 0.19 -6.02
N ALA A 51 9.23 -0.93 -6.64
CA ALA A 51 8.26 -1.88 -6.13
C ALA A 51 8.86 -3.06 -5.34
N TRP A 52 10.19 -3.30 -5.35
CA TRP A 52 10.87 -4.12 -4.33
C TRP A 52 10.80 -3.45 -2.96
N TRP A 53 10.95 -2.12 -2.92
CA TRP A 53 10.66 -1.35 -1.72
C TRP A 53 9.19 -1.47 -1.33
N ASP A 54 8.23 -1.47 -2.27
CA ASP A 54 6.82 -1.73 -1.93
C ASP A 54 6.59 -3.12 -1.38
N ASP A 55 7.19 -4.17 -1.93
CA ASP A 55 7.01 -5.54 -1.43
C ASP A 55 7.71 -5.75 -0.08
N ARG A 56 8.87 -5.14 0.15
CA ARG A 56 9.57 -5.21 1.45
C ARG A 56 8.87 -4.35 2.50
N PHE A 57 8.44 -3.15 2.12
CA PHE A 57 7.70 -2.23 2.99
C PHE A 57 6.32 -2.77 3.27
N MET A 58 5.57 -3.31 2.31
CA MET A 58 4.26 -3.92 2.52
C MET A 58 4.36 -5.21 3.33
N ASN A 59 5.26 -6.14 2.98
CA ASN A 59 5.44 -7.35 3.80
C ASN A 59 5.82 -7.00 5.25
N TRP A 60 6.59 -5.94 5.47
CA TRP A 60 7.01 -5.56 6.83
C TRP A 60 5.95 -4.74 7.58
N SER A 61 5.32 -3.80 6.90
CA SER A 61 4.16 -3.00 7.32
C SER A 61 2.99 -3.89 7.76
N LEU A 62 2.83 -5.07 7.14
CA LEU A 62 1.79 -6.04 7.48
C LEU A 62 2.16 -6.96 8.66
N ASN A 63 3.45 -7.09 8.99
CA ASN A 63 3.90 -8.01 10.05
C ASN A 63 3.87 -7.39 11.46
N ASP A 64 4.00 -6.07 11.59
CA ASP A 64 3.95 -5.42 12.90
C ASP A 64 3.29 -4.01 12.87
N PRO A 65 2.15 -3.82 13.56
CA PRO A 65 1.47 -2.53 13.63
C PRO A 65 2.27 -1.39 14.30
N GLN A 66 3.09 -1.68 15.32
CA GLN A 66 3.84 -0.66 16.07
C GLN A 66 4.91 -0.03 15.20
N VAL A 67 5.63 -0.87 14.48
CA VAL A 67 6.64 -0.50 13.51
C VAL A 67 6.06 0.39 12.40
N ARG A 68 4.92 -0.02 11.83
CA ARG A 68 4.22 0.73 10.78
C ARG A 68 3.90 2.14 11.27
N VAL A 69 3.35 2.26 12.47
CA VAL A 69 2.97 3.55 13.06
C VAL A 69 4.18 4.47 13.23
N GLN A 70 5.28 3.97 13.79
CA GLN A 70 6.46 4.81 14.02
C GLN A 70 7.13 5.27 12.72
N LEU A 71 7.13 4.42 11.70
CA LEU A 71 7.66 4.79 10.38
C LEU A 71 6.80 5.84 9.67
N PHE A 72 5.47 5.72 9.74
CA PHE A 72 4.58 6.74 9.19
C PHE A 72 4.70 8.08 9.95
N ARG A 73 4.82 8.04 11.28
CA ARG A 73 5.11 9.25 12.09
C ARG A 73 6.43 9.91 11.70
N PHE A 74 7.48 9.11 11.47
CA PHE A 74 8.74 9.61 10.98
C PHE A 74 8.60 10.26 9.59
N ILE A 75 7.87 9.62 8.66
CA ILE A 75 7.63 10.17 7.32
C ILE A 75 6.85 11.49 7.38
N ASP A 76 5.91 11.63 8.31
CA ASP A 76 5.12 12.85 8.51
C ASP A 76 5.97 14.02 9.01
N VAL A 77 6.92 13.78 9.91
CA VAL A 77 7.81 14.84 10.44
C VAL A 77 9.01 15.12 9.53
N LEU A 78 9.41 14.19 8.65
CA LEU A 78 10.56 14.32 7.75
C LEU A 78 10.64 15.67 6.99
N PRO A 79 9.54 16.23 6.44
CA PRO A 79 9.55 17.52 5.75
C PRO A 79 9.93 18.71 6.66
N ALA A 80 9.65 18.62 7.96
CA ALA A 80 10.02 19.64 8.93
C ALA A 80 11.52 19.60 9.30
N LEU A 81 12.20 18.48 9.06
CA LEU A 81 13.60 18.28 9.45
C LEU A 81 14.57 18.89 8.43
N ARG A 82 15.16 20.04 8.80
CA ARG A 82 16.04 20.85 7.94
C ARG A 82 17.50 20.38 7.91
N SER A 83 17.98 19.68 8.93
CA SER A 83 19.38 19.22 9.02
C SER A 83 19.51 17.69 8.93
N ALA A 84 20.70 17.21 8.55
CA ALA A 84 20.96 15.78 8.48
C ALA A 84 20.98 15.12 9.87
N ASP A 85 21.54 15.81 10.86
CA ASP A 85 21.50 15.36 12.26
C ASP A 85 20.08 15.24 12.80
N ALA A 86 19.21 16.23 12.53
CA ALA A 86 17.82 16.14 12.96
C ALA A 86 17.12 14.92 12.35
N VAL A 87 17.36 14.63 11.07
CA VAL A 87 16.82 13.43 10.41
C VAL A 87 17.34 12.15 11.03
N ARG A 88 18.66 12.01 11.21
CA ARG A 88 19.27 10.81 11.81
C ARG A 88 18.79 10.61 13.25
N ARG A 89 18.75 11.66 14.05
CA ARG A 89 18.29 11.63 15.44
C ARG A 89 16.83 11.19 15.54
N HIS A 90 15.93 11.81 14.78
CA HIS A 90 14.52 11.43 14.80
C HIS A 90 14.34 10.01 14.27
N LEU A 91 15.07 9.62 13.23
CA LEU A 91 15.06 8.25 12.75
C LEU A 91 15.50 7.29 13.87
N ALA A 92 16.60 7.56 14.57
CA ALA A 92 17.04 6.73 15.69
C ALA A 92 16.01 6.67 16.84
N GLU A 93 15.35 7.78 17.16
CA GLU A 93 14.30 7.87 18.19
C GLU A 93 13.07 7.03 17.82
N TYR A 94 12.50 7.22 16.63
CA TYR A 94 11.32 6.47 16.16
C TYR A 94 11.59 4.97 16.01
N LEU A 95 12.81 4.61 15.61
CA LEU A 95 13.24 3.23 15.48
C LEU A 95 13.59 2.58 16.83
N GLY A 96 14.09 3.36 17.78
CA GLY A 96 14.32 2.91 19.16
C GLY A 96 13.01 2.61 19.87
N GLU A 97 11.99 3.45 19.67
CA GLU A 97 10.67 3.27 20.27
C GLU A 97 9.90 2.07 19.68
N ALA A 98 10.20 1.67 18.45
CA ALA A 98 9.68 0.44 17.84
C ALA A 98 10.40 -0.86 18.30
N GLY A 99 11.52 -0.75 19.01
CA GLY A 99 12.11 -1.86 19.78
C GLY A 99 12.64 -3.07 18.98
N GLU A 100 12.40 -4.28 19.48
CA GLU A 100 12.91 -5.54 18.89
C GLU A 100 12.30 -5.89 17.53
N HIS A 101 11.13 -5.35 17.22
CA HIS A 101 10.39 -5.60 15.98
C HIS A 101 10.99 -4.91 14.75
N LEU A 102 12.03 -4.10 14.97
CA LEU A 102 12.78 -3.47 13.89
C LEU A 102 13.71 -4.47 13.18
N PRO A 103 13.74 -4.46 11.84
CA PRO A 103 14.60 -5.31 11.08
C PRO A 103 16.03 -4.81 11.23
N TRP A 104 16.93 -5.78 11.35
CA TRP A 104 18.34 -5.56 11.61
C TRP A 104 18.99 -4.58 10.62
N TRP A 105 18.52 -4.52 9.37
CA TRP A 105 19.08 -3.64 8.34
C TRP A 105 18.78 -2.16 8.59
N LEU A 106 17.66 -1.78 9.22
CA LEU A 106 17.40 -0.39 9.63
C LEU A 106 18.31 0.03 10.79
N LYS A 107 18.46 -0.86 11.79
CA LYS A 107 19.38 -0.64 12.92
C LYS A 107 20.80 -0.45 12.41
N LEU A 108 21.22 -1.28 11.45
CA LEU A 108 22.52 -1.19 10.81
C LEU A 108 22.69 0.10 10.00
N ALA A 109 21.68 0.55 9.26
CA ALA A 109 21.74 1.80 8.49
C ALA A 109 21.97 3.03 9.38
N VAL A 110 21.33 3.10 10.56
CA VAL A 110 21.56 4.17 11.53
C VAL A 110 22.94 4.03 12.17
N ALA A 111 23.36 2.82 12.53
CA ALA A 111 24.68 2.57 13.14
C ALA A 111 25.84 2.93 12.20
N LEU A 112 25.67 2.73 10.88
CA LEU A 112 26.68 3.05 9.87
C LEU A 112 26.72 4.54 9.49
N ALA A 113 25.82 5.36 10.03
CA ALA A 113 25.71 6.78 9.79
C ALA A 113 25.94 7.59 11.09
N PRO A 114 27.18 7.64 11.60
CA PRO A 114 27.49 8.37 12.82
C PRO A 114 27.25 9.88 12.66
N PRO A 115 26.90 10.59 13.76
CA PRO A 115 26.66 12.03 13.73
C PRO A 115 27.90 12.81 13.26
N GLY A 116 27.67 13.84 12.44
CA GLY A 116 28.72 14.69 11.88
C GLY A 116 29.49 14.10 10.70
N SER A 117 29.04 12.96 10.15
CA SER A 117 29.71 12.30 9.02
C SER A 117 29.02 12.52 7.68
N ASP A 118 29.76 12.37 6.59
CA ASP A 118 29.18 12.39 5.23
C ASP A 118 28.09 11.31 5.05
N ARG A 119 28.20 10.21 5.81
CA ARG A 119 27.23 9.11 5.83
C ARG A 119 25.91 9.50 6.50
N GLU A 120 25.93 10.38 7.49
CA GLU A 120 24.70 10.97 8.08
C GLU A 120 23.96 11.80 7.03
N THR A 121 24.69 12.62 6.27
CA THR A 121 24.09 13.41 5.18
C THR A 121 23.50 12.52 4.10
N LEU A 122 24.18 11.42 3.76
CA LEU A 122 23.69 10.44 2.80
C LEU A 122 22.42 9.73 3.32
N LEU A 123 22.40 9.33 4.59
CA LEU A 123 21.22 8.73 5.22
C LEU A 123 20.03 9.69 5.17
N ALA A 124 20.24 10.95 5.56
CA ALA A 124 19.19 11.96 5.54
C ALA A 124 18.65 12.24 4.12
N ARG A 125 19.53 12.29 3.12
CA ARG A 125 19.12 12.42 1.70
C ARG A 125 18.33 11.21 1.22
N SER A 126 18.76 10.01 1.63
CA SER A 126 18.09 8.76 1.27
C SER A 126 16.69 8.68 1.87
N ALA A 127 16.54 9.05 3.15
CA ALA A 127 15.25 9.12 3.83
C ALA A 127 14.28 10.11 3.13
N ARG A 128 14.76 11.31 2.79
CA ARG A 128 13.95 12.31 2.05
C ARG A 128 13.56 11.80 0.65
N SER A 129 14.47 11.15 -0.05
CA SER A 129 14.20 10.57 -1.38
C SER A 129 13.13 9.48 -1.31
N ALA A 130 13.22 8.58 -0.32
CA ALA A 130 12.23 7.53 -0.10
C ALA A 130 10.83 8.10 0.22
N ALA A 131 10.76 9.11 1.11
CA ALA A 131 9.51 9.80 1.43
C ALA A 131 8.91 10.49 0.19
N GLY A 132 9.73 11.21 -0.60
CA GLY A 132 9.27 11.85 -1.83
C GLY A 132 8.82 10.84 -2.90
N VAL A 133 9.49 9.68 -2.98
CA VAL A 133 9.07 8.57 -3.85
C VAL A 133 7.66 8.08 -3.48
N MET A 134 7.36 7.98 -2.18
CA MET A 134 6.04 7.57 -1.68
C MET A 134 4.99 8.66 -1.90
N ALA A 135 5.32 9.91 -1.60
CA ALA A 135 4.42 11.05 -1.81
C ALA A 135 3.96 11.17 -3.27
N ARG A 136 4.86 10.97 -4.24
CA ARG A 136 4.54 10.99 -5.68
C ARG A 136 3.59 9.88 -6.16
N LYS A 137 3.28 8.88 -5.33
CA LYS A 137 2.22 7.89 -5.64
C LYS A 137 0.82 8.42 -5.35
N PHE A 138 0.72 9.34 -4.39
CA PHE A 138 -0.54 9.88 -3.91
C PHE A 138 -0.80 11.30 -4.43
N ILE A 139 0.25 12.01 -4.80
CA ILE A 139 0.18 13.34 -5.40
C ILE A 139 0.52 13.18 -6.88
N ALA A 140 -0.52 13.31 -7.73
CA ALA A 140 -0.32 13.60 -9.13
C ALA A 140 0.24 15.03 -9.18
N GLY A 141 1.52 15.16 -9.50
CA GLY A 141 2.10 16.48 -9.77
C GLY A 141 1.38 17.16 -10.92
#